data_AF-A0A2I0PPB3-F1
#
_entry.id   AF-A0A2I0PPB3-F1
#
_cell.length_a   1.000
_cell.length_b   1.000
_cell.length_c   1.000
_cell.angle_alpha   90.00
_cell.angle_beta   90.00
_cell.angle_gamma   90.00
#
_symmetry.space_group_name_H-M   'P 1'
#
loop_
_entity.id
_entity.type
_entity.pdbx_description
1 polymer ?
#
loop_
_entity_poly.entity_id
_entity_poly.type
_entity_poly.pdbx_seq_one_letter_code
_entity_poly.pdbx_strand_id
1 'polypeptide(L)'
;MKPRFSGALFFIRGKNYLKFFTIFFADYRENLWMDTSEFTAGHRNSPALKLITGFFWIILGAAVLLALMILLLPDKLFLALSNYLQIIAAIAGALVLLYVWHRDGGPEYLLYAAGALGLWGISNIVWYINILMGLRNEVFPSLIDMGIIASIMILSIAIQKGFPRKQIAPHILLGILILSLAIPVGVLVTTGISAAALVTLLYFFACGSLVITGLNHSLSEHPKILAGILLFVIAFLIYPLREMFLIANPVLPVIGTFVAAGFSLIVIGLVSNSTPATTA
;
A
#
# COMPACT_ATOMS: atom_id res chain seq x y z
N MET A 1 -6.94 9.88 -52.48
CA MET A 1 -7.05 10.63 -51.21
C MET A 1 -6.75 9.67 -50.06
N LYS A 2 -5.66 9.89 -49.32
CA LYS A 2 -5.25 9.13 -48.14
C LYS A 2 -5.30 10.08 -46.93
N PRO A 3 -5.81 9.67 -45.76
CA PRO A 3 -5.68 10.48 -44.55
C PRO A 3 -4.30 10.27 -43.91
N ARG A 4 -3.65 11.38 -43.54
CA ARG A 4 -2.43 11.44 -42.73
C ARG A 4 -2.82 11.42 -41.25
N PHE A 5 -2.33 10.43 -40.50
CA PHE A 5 -2.22 10.55 -39.04
C PHE A 5 -0.91 11.28 -38.73
N SER A 6 -1.00 12.47 -38.15
CA SER A 6 0.14 13.16 -37.55
C SER A 6 0.09 12.92 -36.04
N GLY A 7 1.15 12.33 -35.51
CA GLY A 7 1.34 12.13 -34.08
C GLY A 7 1.52 13.46 -33.34
N ALA A 8 0.97 13.51 -32.12
CA ALA A 8 1.33 14.50 -31.12
C ALA A 8 1.80 13.73 -29.88
N LEU A 9 3.12 13.55 -29.79
CA LEU A 9 3.82 13.23 -28.55
C LEU A 9 3.64 14.41 -27.60
N PHE A 10 2.91 14.25 -26.51
CA PHE A 10 2.88 15.22 -25.42
C PHE A 10 4.02 14.94 -24.44
N PHE A 11 5.14 15.64 -24.63
CA PHE A 11 6.16 15.84 -23.61
C PHE A 11 5.64 16.87 -22.60
N ILE A 12 5.15 16.42 -21.44
CA ILE A 12 4.73 17.31 -20.34
C ILE A 12 5.88 17.41 -19.32
N ARG A 13 6.48 18.61 -19.24
CA ARG A 13 7.58 18.97 -18.33
C ARG A 13 7.16 18.90 -16.86
N GLY A 14 8.00 18.28 -16.02
CA GLY A 14 7.78 17.95 -14.60
C GLY A 14 7.60 19.10 -13.59
N LYS A 15 7.37 20.35 -14.00
CA LYS A 15 7.08 21.48 -13.07
C LYS A 15 5.58 21.69 -12.78
N ASN A 16 4.69 21.07 -13.57
CA ASN A 16 3.25 21.25 -13.42
C ASN A 16 2.59 20.27 -12.43
N TYR A 17 3.22 19.15 -12.09
CA TYR A 17 2.70 18.22 -11.08
C TYR A 17 2.69 18.85 -9.69
N LEU A 18 3.77 19.54 -9.31
CA LEU A 18 3.85 20.18 -8.01
C LEU A 18 2.78 21.27 -7.88
N LYS A 19 2.57 22.10 -8.91
CA LYS A 19 1.54 23.15 -8.93
C LYS A 19 0.10 22.61 -8.93
N PHE A 20 -0.18 21.51 -9.63
CA PHE A 20 -1.50 20.89 -9.58
C PHE A 20 -1.79 20.34 -8.17
N PHE A 21 -0.80 19.71 -7.54
CA PHE A 21 -0.89 19.32 -6.13
C PHE A 21 -1.05 20.54 -5.21
N THR A 22 -0.22 21.59 -5.32
CA THR A 22 -0.31 22.74 -4.41
C THR A 22 -1.64 23.51 -4.56
N ILE A 23 -2.18 23.64 -5.77
CA ILE A 23 -3.46 24.33 -6.01
C ILE A 23 -4.63 23.48 -5.49
N PHE A 24 -4.60 22.15 -5.69
CA PHE A 24 -5.63 21.26 -5.15
C PHE A 24 -5.61 21.20 -3.61
N PHE A 25 -4.44 21.37 -2.99
CA PHE A 25 -4.30 21.34 -1.51
C PHE A 25 -4.45 22.72 -0.84
N ALA A 26 -4.16 23.83 -1.54
CA ALA A 26 -4.27 25.18 -0.97
C ALA A 26 -5.71 25.67 -0.87
N ASP A 27 -6.56 25.34 -1.84
CA ASP A 27 -7.96 25.76 -1.88
C ASP A 27 -8.84 25.04 -0.82
N TYR A 28 -8.37 23.91 -0.30
CA TYR A 28 -9.09 23.11 0.70
C TYR A 28 -8.85 23.55 2.16
N ARG A 29 -7.87 24.42 2.41
CA ARG A 29 -7.52 24.84 3.78
C ARG A 29 -8.54 25.81 4.39
N GLU A 30 -9.32 26.51 3.56
CA GLU A 30 -10.25 27.54 4.02
C GLU A 30 -11.62 27.02 4.48
N ASN A 31 -11.98 25.76 4.20
CA ASN A 31 -13.31 25.20 4.53
C ASN A 31 -13.35 24.20 5.71
N LEU A 32 -12.26 24.06 6.48
CA LEU A 32 -12.10 23.00 7.49
C LEU A 32 -12.58 23.34 8.92
N TRP A 33 -13.32 24.44 9.08
CA TRP A 33 -13.90 24.84 10.37
C TRP A 33 -15.40 24.54 10.43
N MET A 34 -15.79 23.27 10.31
CA MET A 34 -17.11 22.82 10.76
C MET A 34 -16.97 22.07 12.08
N ASP A 35 -17.80 22.48 13.04
CA ASP A 35 -17.90 21.95 14.40
C ASP A 35 -18.28 20.45 14.35
N THR A 36 -17.39 19.58 14.83
CA THR A 36 -17.42 18.11 14.61
C THR A 36 -18.28 17.35 15.64
N SER A 37 -19.00 18.05 16.51
CA SER A 37 -19.61 17.47 17.71
C SER A 37 -21.01 16.85 17.48
N GLU A 38 -21.79 17.30 16.48
CA GLU A 38 -23.17 16.79 16.23
C GLU A 38 -23.25 15.60 15.26
N PHE A 39 -22.13 15.17 14.66
CA PHE A 39 -22.14 14.22 13.54
C PHE A 39 -22.08 12.73 13.94
N THR A 40 -22.14 12.37 15.23
CA THR A 40 -21.44 11.17 15.72
C THR A 40 -22.28 9.91 16.04
N ALA A 41 -23.61 9.98 16.21
CA ALA A 41 -24.38 8.82 16.70
C ALA A 41 -25.01 7.91 15.61
N GLY A 42 -25.35 8.43 14.42
CA GLY A 42 -26.05 7.67 13.36
C GLY A 42 -25.16 6.81 12.46
N HIS A 43 -23.84 6.98 12.53
CA HIS A 43 -22.91 6.55 11.47
C HIS A 43 -22.42 5.10 11.57
N ARG A 44 -22.37 4.51 12.78
CA ARG A 44 -21.93 3.11 12.97
C ARG A 44 -22.82 2.07 12.28
N ASN A 45 -24.06 2.44 11.91
CA ASN A 45 -25.04 1.55 11.28
C ASN A 45 -25.32 1.85 9.81
N SER A 46 -24.51 2.69 9.16
CA SER A 46 -24.66 2.96 7.73
C SER A 46 -24.60 1.66 6.92
N PRO A 47 -25.66 1.32 6.13
CA PRO A 47 -25.66 0.15 5.27
C PRO A 47 -24.47 0.12 4.30
N ALA A 48 -24.01 1.30 3.88
CA ALA A 48 -22.85 1.45 3.00
C ALA A 48 -21.55 0.97 3.67
N LEU A 49 -21.30 1.34 4.93
CA LEU A 49 -20.10 0.91 5.66
C LEU A 49 -20.11 -0.60 5.93
N LYS A 50 -21.29 -1.18 6.20
CA LYS A 50 -21.45 -2.64 6.34
C LYS A 50 -21.15 -3.36 5.03
N LEU A 51 -21.65 -2.84 3.91
CA LEU A 51 -21.40 -3.39 2.57
C LEU A 51 -19.91 -3.30 2.21
N ILE A 52 -19.28 -2.15 2.44
CA ILE A 52 -17.83 -1.95 2.22
C ILE A 52 -17.02 -2.93 3.07
N THR A 53 -17.31 -3.02 4.37
CA THR A 53 -16.60 -3.92 5.28
C THR A 53 -16.78 -5.38 4.87
N GLY A 54 -18.00 -5.77 4.51
CA GLY A 54 -18.32 -7.11 4.00
C GLY A 54 -17.55 -7.44 2.72
N PHE A 55 -17.46 -6.49 1.79
CA PHE A 55 -16.67 -6.64 0.56
C PHE A 55 -15.19 -6.92 0.84
N PHE A 56 -14.54 -6.21 1.77
CA PHE A 56 -13.15 -6.49 2.12
C PHE A 56 -12.96 -7.78 2.91
N TRP A 57 -13.95 -8.23 3.70
CA TRP A 57 -13.92 -9.57 4.28
C TRP A 57 -13.99 -10.67 3.21
N ILE A 58 -14.76 -10.45 2.14
CA ILE A 58 -14.79 -11.38 0.99
C ILE A 58 -13.44 -11.42 0.29
N ILE A 59 -12.81 -10.26 0.05
CA ILE A 59 -11.45 -10.21 -0.54
C ILE A 59 -10.45 -10.94 0.36
N LEU A 60 -10.48 -10.70 1.67
CA LEU A 60 -9.62 -11.39 2.63
C LEU A 60 -9.85 -12.90 2.61
N GLY A 61 -11.10 -13.35 2.60
CA GLY A 61 -11.46 -14.77 2.49
C GLY A 61 -10.96 -15.38 1.18
N ALA A 62 -11.11 -14.67 0.07
CA ALA A 62 -10.58 -15.08 -1.23
C ALA A 62 -9.06 -15.14 -1.24
N ALA A 63 -8.37 -14.23 -0.54
CA ALA A 63 -6.91 -14.23 -0.43
C ALA A 63 -6.40 -15.44 0.36
N VAL A 64 -7.06 -15.75 1.48
CA VAL A 64 -6.75 -16.95 2.29
C VAL A 64 -7.02 -18.23 1.49
N LEU A 65 -8.19 -18.33 0.85
CA LEU A 65 -8.54 -19.48 0.01
C LEU A 65 -7.53 -19.66 -1.12
N LEU A 66 -7.18 -18.58 -1.82
CA LEU A 66 -6.20 -18.62 -2.88
C LEU A 66 -4.85 -19.07 -2.35
N ALA A 67 -4.38 -18.56 -1.21
CA ALA A 67 -3.13 -19.00 -0.58
C ALA A 67 -3.10 -20.52 -0.30
N LEU A 68 -4.21 -21.08 0.18
CA LEU A 68 -4.34 -22.52 0.41
C LEU A 68 -4.33 -23.34 -0.89
N MET A 69 -4.73 -22.75 -2.01
CA MET A 69 -4.76 -23.38 -3.32
C MET A 69 -3.43 -23.36 -4.07
N ILE A 70 -2.33 -22.90 -3.44
CA ILE A 70 -1.02 -22.75 -4.12
C ILE A 70 -0.49 -24.05 -4.74
N LEU A 71 -0.73 -25.19 -4.09
CA LEU A 71 -0.31 -26.50 -4.61
C LEU A 71 -1.32 -27.13 -5.58
N LEU A 72 -2.50 -26.52 -5.72
CA LEU A 72 -3.62 -27.06 -6.50
C LEU A 72 -3.78 -26.37 -7.85
N LEU A 73 -3.41 -25.09 -7.94
CA LEU A 73 -3.54 -24.29 -9.16
C LEU A 73 -2.24 -24.27 -9.96
N PRO A 74 -2.29 -24.29 -11.30
CA PRO A 74 -1.12 -24.06 -12.13
C PRO A 74 -0.49 -22.69 -11.83
N ASP A 75 0.85 -22.62 -11.76
CA ASP A 75 1.61 -21.42 -11.36
C ASP A 75 1.16 -20.13 -12.07
N LYS A 76 0.93 -20.20 -13.39
CA LYS A 76 0.50 -19.05 -14.20
C LYS A 76 -0.90 -18.57 -13.80
N LEU A 77 -1.81 -19.50 -13.52
CA LEU A 77 -3.17 -19.19 -13.11
C LEU A 77 -3.17 -18.61 -11.69
N PHE A 78 -2.43 -19.24 -10.77
CA PHE A 78 -2.27 -18.74 -9.40
C PHE A 78 -1.72 -17.30 -9.40
N LEU A 79 -0.64 -17.06 -10.13
CA LEU A 79 -0.02 -15.73 -10.23
C LEU A 79 -1.00 -14.69 -10.77
N ALA A 80 -1.76 -15.03 -11.82
CA ALA A 80 -2.76 -14.12 -12.39
C ALA A 80 -3.87 -13.79 -11.40
N LEU A 81 -4.48 -14.80 -10.76
CA LEU A 81 -5.53 -14.59 -9.77
C LEU A 81 -5.04 -13.78 -8.56
N SER A 82 -3.83 -14.09 -8.08
CA SER A 82 -3.17 -13.39 -6.98
C SER A 82 -2.95 -11.92 -7.33
N ASN A 83 -2.49 -11.63 -8.55
CA ASN A 83 -2.29 -10.24 -9.01
C ASN A 83 -3.60 -9.47 -9.14
N TYR A 84 -4.64 -10.07 -9.73
CA TYR A 84 -5.94 -9.42 -9.84
C TYR A 84 -6.52 -9.11 -8.46
N LEU A 85 -6.42 -10.05 -7.53
CA LEU A 85 -6.95 -9.86 -6.18
C LEU A 85 -6.25 -8.71 -5.45
N GLN A 86 -4.93 -8.57 -5.60
CA GLN A 86 -4.19 -7.44 -5.04
C GLN A 86 -4.59 -6.11 -5.64
N ILE A 87 -4.71 -6.04 -6.97
CA ILE A 87 -5.09 -4.81 -7.69
C ILE A 87 -6.50 -4.39 -7.26
N ILE A 88 -7.43 -5.33 -7.19
CA ILE A 88 -8.80 -5.08 -6.71
C ILE A 88 -8.76 -4.57 -5.28
N ALA A 89 -8.03 -5.23 -4.37
CA ALA A 89 -7.94 -4.82 -2.97
C ALA A 89 -7.38 -3.39 -2.83
N ALA A 90 -6.32 -3.07 -3.57
CA ALA A 90 -5.66 -1.78 -3.52
C ALA A 90 -6.53 -0.65 -4.11
N ILE A 91 -7.01 -0.82 -5.34
CA ILE A 91 -7.79 0.21 -6.04
C ILE A 91 -9.16 0.42 -5.38
N ALA A 92 -9.86 -0.67 -5.02
CA ALA A 92 -11.12 -0.53 -4.29
C ALA A 92 -10.88 0.10 -2.91
N GLY A 93 -9.78 -0.25 -2.23
CA GLY A 93 -9.39 0.35 -0.95
C GLY A 93 -9.15 1.85 -1.07
N ALA A 94 -8.41 2.28 -2.09
CA ALA A 94 -8.19 3.69 -2.37
C ALA A 94 -9.49 4.45 -2.62
N LEU A 95 -10.37 3.91 -3.46
CA LEU A 95 -11.66 4.53 -3.78
C LEU A 95 -12.57 4.63 -2.55
N VAL A 96 -12.62 3.58 -1.73
CA VAL A 96 -13.41 3.56 -0.49
C VAL A 96 -12.89 4.58 0.52
N LEU A 97 -11.57 4.66 0.71
CA LEU A 97 -10.99 5.63 1.65
C LEU A 97 -11.18 7.07 1.16
N LEU A 98 -11.09 7.34 -0.15
CA LEU A 98 -11.45 8.64 -0.74
C LEU A 98 -12.93 8.94 -0.56
N TYR A 99 -13.79 7.94 -0.75
CA TYR A 99 -15.23 8.09 -0.58
C TYR A 99 -15.59 8.46 0.86
N VAL A 100 -15.05 7.73 1.84
CA VAL A 100 -15.26 8.00 3.27
C VAL A 100 -14.71 9.37 3.64
N TRP A 101 -13.51 9.71 3.15
CA TRP A 101 -12.92 11.03 3.36
C TRP A 101 -13.80 12.16 2.79
N HIS A 102 -14.25 12.03 1.54
CA HIS A 102 -15.03 13.05 0.87
C HIS A 102 -16.45 13.19 1.43
N ARG A 103 -17.12 12.07 1.68
CA ARG A 103 -18.52 12.05 2.13
C ARG A 103 -18.67 12.53 3.57
N ASP A 104 -17.76 12.11 4.44
CA ASP A 104 -17.94 12.26 5.90
C ASP A 104 -17.07 13.39 6.48
N GLY A 105 -16.43 14.22 5.63
CA GLY A 105 -15.43 15.19 6.08
C GLY A 105 -14.28 14.52 6.83
N GLY A 106 -13.94 13.30 6.40
CA GLY A 106 -13.09 12.39 7.16
C GLY A 106 -11.69 12.94 7.40
N PRO A 107 -10.98 12.38 8.39
CA PRO A 107 -9.66 12.86 8.78
C PRO A 107 -8.64 12.70 7.65
N GLU A 108 -7.67 13.63 7.60
CA GLU A 108 -6.68 13.77 6.52
C GLU A 108 -5.88 12.48 6.26
N TYR A 109 -5.67 11.63 7.28
CA TYR A 109 -4.96 10.37 7.12
C TYR A 109 -5.64 9.39 6.14
N LEU A 110 -6.97 9.46 5.97
CA LEU A 110 -7.69 8.63 5.00
C LEU A 110 -7.31 8.99 3.57
N LEU A 111 -7.08 10.28 3.28
CA LEU A 111 -6.62 10.75 1.98
C LEU A 111 -5.20 10.24 1.67
N TYR A 112 -4.29 10.29 2.64
CA TYR A 112 -2.94 9.72 2.48
C TYR A 112 -2.97 8.21 2.30
N ALA A 113 -3.76 7.50 3.11
CA ALA A 113 -3.91 6.05 2.96
C ALA A 113 -4.50 5.68 1.60
N ALA A 114 -5.49 6.44 1.11
CA ALA A 114 -6.01 6.27 -0.24
C ALA A 114 -4.95 6.51 -1.31
N GLY A 115 -4.16 7.59 -1.19
CA GLY A 115 -3.06 7.89 -2.09
C GLY A 115 -2.00 6.78 -2.12
N ALA A 116 -1.66 6.21 -0.96
CA ALA A 116 -0.75 5.08 -0.86
C ALA A 116 -1.30 3.85 -1.60
N LEU A 117 -2.52 3.42 -1.29
CA LEU A 117 -3.14 2.25 -1.92
C LEU A 117 -3.33 2.45 -3.43
N GLY A 118 -3.73 3.65 -3.85
CA GLY A 118 -3.92 4.00 -5.26
C GLY A 118 -2.61 3.99 -6.03
N LEU A 119 -1.55 4.61 -5.48
CA LEU A 119 -0.22 4.60 -6.09
C LEU A 119 0.33 3.17 -6.20
N TRP A 120 0.13 2.36 -5.17
CA TRP A 120 0.50 0.94 -5.21
C TRP A 120 -0.25 0.21 -6.32
N GLY A 121 -1.57 0.35 -6.39
CA GLY A 121 -2.41 -0.33 -7.38
C GLY A 121 -2.02 0.04 -8.81
N ILE A 122 -1.78 1.33 -9.08
CA ILE A 122 -1.32 1.81 -10.38
C ILE A 122 0.07 1.25 -10.70
N SER A 123 1.00 1.29 -9.75
CA SER A 123 2.34 0.73 -9.94
C SER A 123 2.28 -0.75 -10.30
N ASN A 124 1.43 -1.52 -9.61
CA ASN A 124 1.28 -2.95 -9.86
C ASN A 124 0.58 -3.26 -11.21
N ILE A 125 -0.35 -2.41 -11.66
CA ILE A 125 -0.93 -2.51 -13.01
C ILE A 125 0.16 -2.31 -14.06
N VAL A 126 0.99 -1.27 -13.93
CA VAL A 126 2.09 -0.99 -14.85
C VAL A 126 3.12 -2.12 -14.83
N TRP A 127 3.43 -2.68 -13.65
CA TRP A 127 4.27 -3.85 -13.49
C TRP A 127 3.76 -5.02 -14.33
N TYR A 128 2.47 -5.32 -14.20
CA TYR A 128 1.86 -6.45 -14.89
C TYR A 128 1.81 -6.25 -16.41
N ILE A 129 1.54 -5.02 -16.89
CA ILE A 129 1.62 -4.68 -18.31
C ILE A 129 3.03 -4.95 -18.85
N ASN A 130 4.08 -4.53 -18.14
CA ASN A 130 5.46 -4.78 -18.55
C ASN A 130 5.80 -6.27 -18.62
N ILE A 131 5.32 -7.06 -17.67
CA ILE A 131 5.48 -8.51 -17.69
C ILE A 131 4.78 -9.12 -18.91
N LEU A 132 3.55 -8.70 -19.23
CA LEU A 132 2.80 -9.18 -20.39
C LEU A 132 3.45 -8.80 -21.73
N MET A 133 4.14 -7.66 -21.78
CA MET A 133 4.90 -7.21 -22.95
C MET A 133 6.26 -7.94 -23.11
N GLY A 134 6.59 -8.89 -22.24
CA GLY A 134 7.84 -9.63 -22.30
C GLY A 134 9.06 -8.87 -21.78
N LEU A 135 8.86 -7.71 -21.16
CA LEU A 135 9.93 -6.82 -20.67
C LEU A 135 10.42 -7.20 -19.27
N ARG A 136 10.24 -8.46 -18.84
CA ARG A 136 10.47 -8.93 -17.47
C ARG A 136 11.86 -8.64 -16.92
N ASN A 137 12.89 -8.68 -17.77
CA ASN A 137 14.27 -8.42 -17.37
C ASN A 137 14.56 -6.92 -17.10
N GLU A 138 13.65 -6.02 -17.46
CA GLU A 138 13.74 -4.58 -17.15
C GLU A 138 12.87 -4.16 -15.96
N VAL A 139 12.26 -5.14 -15.28
CA VAL A 139 11.24 -4.86 -14.25
C VAL A 139 11.86 -4.63 -12.87
N PHE A 140 13.08 -5.11 -12.62
CA PHE A 140 13.77 -4.90 -11.34
C PHE A 140 15.27 -4.61 -11.52
N PRO A 141 15.78 -3.47 -11.03
CA PRO A 141 15.03 -2.33 -10.48
C PRO A 141 14.37 -1.49 -11.59
N SER A 142 13.15 -1.01 -11.35
CA SER A 142 12.45 -0.12 -12.28
C SER A 142 11.82 1.11 -11.61
N LEU A 143 11.32 2.06 -12.41
CA LEU A 143 10.52 3.19 -11.92
C LEU A 143 9.27 2.73 -11.15
N ILE A 144 8.79 1.52 -11.45
CA ILE A 144 7.63 0.92 -10.81
C ILE A 144 7.94 0.57 -9.35
N ASP A 145 9.14 0.08 -9.08
CA ASP A 145 9.62 -0.17 -7.71
C ASP A 145 9.69 1.12 -6.90
N MET A 146 10.09 2.23 -7.53
CA MET A 146 10.06 3.54 -6.87
C MET A 146 8.62 3.99 -6.54
N GLY A 147 7.66 3.69 -7.40
CA GLY A 147 6.23 3.92 -7.13
C GLY A 147 5.71 3.10 -5.96
N ILE A 148 6.10 1.82 -5.88
CA ILE A 148 5.79 0.94 -4.75
C ILE A 148 6.44 1.48 -3.47
N ILE A 149 7.74 1.77 -3.46
CA ILE A 149 8.44 2.34 -2.29
C ILE A 149 7.77 3.64 -1.83
N ALA A 150 7.43 4.54 -2.77
CA ALA A 150 6.71 5.77 -2.45
C ALA A 150 5.34 5.50 -1.79
N SER A 151 4.61 4.46 -2.22
CA SER A 151 3.35 4.07 -1.58
C SER A 151 3.54 3.67 -0.11
N ILE A 152 4.63 2.95 0.22
CA ILE A 152 4.97 2.55 1.61
C ILE A 152 5.26 3.79 2.47
N MET A 153 5.97 4.76 1.90
CA MET A 153 6.30 6.02 2.58
C MET A 153 5.04 6.87 2.80
N ILE A 154 4.15 6.97 1.82
CA ILE A 154 2.87 7.68 1.96
C ILE A 154 1.99 7.00 3.00
N LEU A 155 1.95 5.66 3.04
CA LEU A 155 1.22 4.93 4.08
C LEU A 155 1.81 5.21 5.47
N SER A 156 3.13 5.30 5.60
CA SER A 156 3.78 5.71 6.86
C SER A 156 3.31 7.09 7.30
N ILE A 157 3.22 8.06 6.37
CA ILE A 157 2.71 9.41 6.66
C ILE A 157 1.24 9.35 7.11
N ALA A 158 0.41 8.52 6.47
CA ALA A 158 -0.97 8.31 6.88
C ALA A 158 -1.04 7.83 8.34
N ILE A 159 -0.20 6.88 8.74
CA ILE A 159 -0.15 6.40 10.12
C ILE A 159 0.30 7.51 11.09
N GLN A 160 1.32 8.29 10.73
CA GLN A 160 1.78 9.40 11.57
C GLN A 160 0.70 10.46 11.82
N LYS A 161 -0.11 10.75 10.80
CA LYS A 161 -1.21 11.71 10.89
C LYS A 161 -2.46 11.13 11.58
N GLY A 162 -2.67 9.82 11.49
CA GLY A 162 -3.92 9.19 11.92
C GLY A 162 -3.93 8.68 13.35
N PHE A 163 -2.77 8.42 13.94
CA PHE A 163 -2.69 7.74 15.23
C PHE A 163 -1.78 8.49 16.21
N PRO A 164 -2.14 8.52 17.51
CA PRO A 164 -1.37 9.24 18.51
C PRO A 164 -0.02 8.59 18.74
N ARG A 165 1.00 9.41 19.05
CA ARG A 165 2.34 8.93 19.33
C ARG A 165 2.38 8.14 20.64
N LYS A 166 2.94 6.94 20.59
CA LYS A 166 3.24 6.09 21.74
C LYS A 166 4.74 6.00 21.89
N GLN A 167 5.25 6.29 23.10
CA GLN A 167 6.68 6.15 23.37
C GLN A 167 7.03 4.67 23.45
N ILE A 168 7.62 4.14 22.39
CA ILE A 168 8.27 2.83 22.40
C ILE A 168 9.71 3.01 22.84
N ALA A 169 10.21 2.06 23.62
CA ALA A 169 11.57 2.12 24.12
C ALA A 169 12.57 2.16 22.93
N PRO A 170 13.53 3.10 22.91
CA PRO A 170 14.41 3.31 21.76
C PRO A 170 15.20 2.07 21.33
N HIS A 171 15.56 1.20 22.28
CA HIS A 171 16.29 -0.04 21.99
C HIS A 171 15.44 -1.06 21.20
N ILE A 172 14.12 -1.08 21.37
CA ILE A 172 13.22 -1.93 20.58
C ILE A 172 13.20 -1.44 19.12
N LEU A 173 13.08 -0.13 18.93
CA LEU A 173 13.10 0.49 17.60
C LEU A 173 14.45 0.26 16.90
N LEU A 174 15.54 0.39 17.65
CA LEU A 174 16.89 0.11 17.16
C LEU A 174 17.04 -1.37 16.77
N GLY A 175 16.49 -2.29 17.58
CA GLY A 175 16.48 -3.72 17.27
C GLY A 175 15.75 -4.02 15.96
N ILE A 176 14.57 -3.42 15.75
CA ILE A 176 13.82 -3.57 14.50
C ILE A 176 14.59 -2.99 13.31
N LEU A 177 15.22 -1.83 13.48
CA LEU A 177 16.06 -1.23 12.45
C LEU A 177 17.23 -2.15 12.08
N ILE A 178 17.95 -2.68 13.07
CA ILE A 178 19.07 -3.62 12.85
C ILE A 178 18.58 -4.87 12.13
N LEU A 179 17.46 -5.46 12.56
CA LEU A 179 16.88 -6.63 11.89
C LEU A 179 16.48 -6.32 10.44
N SER A 180 15.90 -5.15 10.19
CA SER A 180 15.55 -4.70 8.84
C SER A 180 16.78 -4.41 7.96
N LEU A 181 17.93 -4.11 8.54
CA LEU A 181 19.15 -3.82 7.79
C LEU A 181 20.08 -5.04 7.62
N ALA A 182 19.96 -6.06 8.47
CA ALA A 182 20.83 -7.24 8.43
C ALA A 182 20.78 -7.95 7.06
N ILE A 183 19.57 -8.17 6.51
CA ILE A 183 19.38 -8.82 5.22
C ILE A 183 19.94 -7.98 4.06
N PRO A 184 19.56 -6.71 3.85
CA PRO A 184 20.08 -5.93 2.73
C PRO A 184 21.59 -5.67 2.82
N VAL A 185 22.16 -5.59 4.03
CA VAL A 185 23.64 -5.57 4.19
C VAL A 185 24.25 -6.88 3.70
N GLY A 186 23.67 -8.04 4.04
CA GLY A 186 24.11 -9.32 3.50
C GLY A 186 24.01 -9.38 1.96
N VAL A 187 22.95 -8.82 1.37
CA VAL A 187 22.79 -8.70 -0.08
C VAL A 187 23.91 -7.84 -0.69
N LEU A 188 24.22 -6.68 -0.09
CA LEU A 188 25.29 -5.80 -0.55
C LEU A 188 26.67 -6.46 -0.47
N VAL A 189 26.94 -7.20 0.61
CA VAL A 189 28.21 -7.91 0.78
C VAL A 189 28.37 -9.04 -0.24
N THR A 190 27.29 -9.75 -0.56
CA THR A 190 27.32 -10.91 -1.47
C THR A 190 27.28 -10.52 -2.95
N THR A 191 26.55 -9.46 -3.30
CA THR A 191 26.31 -9.06 -4.70
C THR A 191 27.04 -7.79 -5.11
N GLY A 192 27.69 -7.09 -4.17
CA GLY A 192 28.31 -5.80 -4.39
C GLY A 192 27.30 -4.64 -4.51
N ILE A 193 27.80 -3.45 -4.82
CA ILE A 193 26.97 -2.26 -5.01
C ILE A 193 26.39 -2.28 -6.43
N SER A 194 25.19 -2.84 -6.56
CA SER A 194 24.41 -2.85 -7.81
C SER A 194 23.09 -2.09 -7.63
N ALA A 195 22.45 -1.69 -8.73
CA ALA A 195 21.16 -1.02 -8.67
C ALA A 195 20.09 -1.90 -7.98
N ALA A 196 20.08 -3.20 -8.24
CA ALA A 196 19.18 -4.16 -7.59
C ALA A 196 19.42 -4.25 -6.06
N ALA A 197 20.69 -4.27 -5.63
CA ALA A 197 21.03 -4.26 -4.22
C ALA A 197 20.62 -2.94 -3.52
N LEU A 198 20.78 -1.81 -4.19
CA LEU A 198 20.32 -0.51 -3.68
C LEU A 198 18.80 -0.42 -3.56
N VAL A 199 18.05 -0.89 -4.56
CA VAL A 199 16.58 -0.93 -4.48
C VAL A 199 16.10 -1.89 -3.39
N THR A 200 16.78 -3.02 -3.21
CA THR A 200 16.52 -3.93 -2.08
C THR A 200 16.70 -3.21 -0.74
N LEU A 201 17.81 -2.48 -0.57
CA LEU A 201 18.02 -1.66 0.63
C LEU A 201 16.88 -0.65 0.85
N LEU A 202 16.41 0.02 -0.21
CA LEU A 202 15.30 0.98 -0.13
C LEU A 202 13.98 0.31 0.29
N TYR A 203 13.66 -0.88 -0.23
CA TYR A 203 12.49 -1.64 0.21
C TYR A 203 12.55 -1.98 1.70
N PHE A 204 13.69 -2.49 2.16
CA PHE A 204 13.90 -2.83 3.57
C PHE A 204 13.83 -1.59 4.47
N PHE A 205 14.41 -0.48 4.05
CA PHE A 205 14.33 0.79 4.76
C PHE A 205 12.90 1.32 4.84
N ALA A 206 12.15 1.33 3.74
CA ALA A 206 10.77 1.80 3.70
C ALA A 206 9.85 0.92 4.56
N CYS A 207 9.98 -0.40 4.45
CA CYS A 207 9.23 -1.35 5.25
C CYS A 207 9.57 -1.25 6.75
N GLY A 208 10.85 -1.19 7.09
CA GLY A 208 11.31 -1.00 8.47
C GLY A 208 10.78 0.32 9.05
N SER A 209 10.83 1.40 8.27
CA SER A 209 10.29 2.70 8.65
C SER A 209 8.77 2.66 8.89
N LEU A 210 8.02 1.92 8.08
CA LEU A 210 6.58 1.73 8.26
C LEU A 210 6.26 0.97 9.56
N VAL A 211 6.98 -0.11 9.86
CA VAL A 211 6.81 -0.87 11.12
C VAL A 211 7.16 0.00 12.33
N ILE A 212 8.32 0.66 12.31
CA ILE A 212 8.76 1.58 13.38
C ILE A 212 7.72 2.69 13.58
N THR A 213 7.25 3.28 12.49
CA THR A 213 6.21 4.31 12.51
C THR A 213 4.93 3.79 13.15
N GLY A 214 4.45 2.61 12.73
CA GLY A 214 3.26 1.98 13.29
C GLY A 214 3.36 1.72 14.78
N LEU A 215 4.47 1.15 15.24
CA LEU A 215 4.68 0.89 16.66
C LEU A 215 4.75 2.20 17.48
N ASN A 216 5.39 3.23 16.92
CA ASN A 216 5.48 4.55 17.53
C ASN A 216 4.18 5.37 17.50
N HIS A 217 3.15 4.95 16.77
CA HIS A 217 1.88 5.68 16.66
C HIS A 217 0.71 4.77 17.02
N SER A 218 0.74 4.19 18.23
CA SER A 218 -0.35 3.39 18.83
C SER A 218 -1.00 2.31 17.95
N LEU A 219 -0.38 1.87 16.86
CA LEU A 219 -1.03 0.93 15.95
C LEU A 219 -1.26 -0.45 16.60
N SER A 220 -0.55 -0.76 17.68
CA SER A 220 -0.81 -1.91 18.56
C SER A 220 -2.23 -1.94 19.15
N GLU A 221 -2.89 -0.79 19.27
CA GLU A 221 -4.28 -0.67 19.72
C GLU A 221 -5.28 -0.88 18.57
N HIS A 222 -4.80 -0.98 17.33
CA HIS A 222 -5.58 -1.20 16.12
C HIS A 222 -5.14 -2.47 15.39
N PRO A 223 -5.46 -3.67 15.93
CA PRO A 223 -4.85 -4.94 15.53
C PRO A 223 -5.08 -5.30 14.06
N LYS A 224 -6.21 -4.90 13.47
CA LYS A 224 -6.47 -5.13 12.03
C LYS A 224 -5.49 -4.37 11.15
N ILE A 225 -5.26 -3.08 11.44
CA ILE A 225 -4.34 -2.25 10.65
C ILE A 225 -2.91 -2.75 10.84
N LEU A 226 -2.51 -3.05 12.08
CA LEU A 226 -1.20 -3.62 12.36
C LEU A 226 -0.97 -4.94 11.63
N ALA A 227 -1.91 -5.89 11.72
CA ALA A 227 -1.80 -7.16 11.01
C ALA A 227 -1.72 -6.96 9.50
N GLY A 228 -2.51 -6.04 8.96
CA GLY A 228 -2.48 -5.72 7.54
C GLY A 228 -1.14 -5.12 7.08
N ILE A 229 -0.57 -4.20 7.87
CA ILE A 229 0.76 -3.63 7.62
C ILE A 229 1.84 -4.70 7.72
N LEU A 230 1.77 -5.61 8.70
CA LEU A 230 2.76 -6.68 8.84
C LEU A 230 2.73 -7.65 7.65
N LEU A 231 1.55 -8.06 7.19
CA LEU A 231 1.41 -8.90 5.99
C LEU A 231 1.98 -8.20 4.75
N PHE A 232 1.66 -6.92 4.59
CA PHE A 232 2.18 -6.10 3.51
C PHE A 232 3.71 -5.97 3.59
N VAL A 233 4.26 -5.65 4.76
CA VAL A 233 5.71 -5.53 4.99
C VAL A 233 6.42 -6.84 4.69
N ILE A 234 5.94 -7.97 5.22
CA ILE A 234 6.54 -9.29 4.96
C ILE A 234 6.58 -9.57 3.45
N ALA A 235 5.48 -9.30 2.74
CA ALA A 235 5.44 -9.45 1.29
C ALA A 235 6.51 -8.62 0.57
N PHE A 236 6.69 -7.35 0.98
CA PHE A 236 7.66 -6.43 0.35
C PHE A 236 9.10 -6.56 0.84
N LEU A 237 9.36 -7.29 1.92
CA LEU A 237 10.70 -7.74 2.28
C LEU A 237 11.12 -8.97 1.48
N ILE A 238 10.17 -9.86 1.14
CA ILE A 238 10.44 -11.06 0.34
C ILE A 238 10.55 -10.71 -1.15
N TYR A 239 9.74 -9.77 -1.66
CA TYR A 239 9.71 -9.38 -3.08
C TYR A 239 11.10 -9.07 -3.69
N PRO A 240 11.92 -8.14 -3.17
CA PRO A 240 13.20 -7.81 -3.80
C PRO A 240 14.17 -9.00 -3.76
N LEU A 241 14.13 -9.82 -2.70
CA LEU A 241 14.93 -11.04 -2.61
C LEU A 241 14.50 -12.08 -3.65
N ARG A 242 13.20 -12.19 -3.90
CA ARG A 242 12.65 -13.04 -4.96
C ARG A 242 13.18 -12.61 -6.31
N GLU A 243 13.07 -11.33 -6.65
CA GLU A 243 13.51 -10.82 -7.95
C GLU A 243 15.04 -10.94 -8.12
N MET A 244 15.83 -10.88 -7.05
CA MET A 244 17.28 -11.06 -7.15
C MET A 244 17.74 -12.52 -7.20
N PHE A 245 17.16 -13.40 -6.39
CA PHE A 245 17.75 -14.73 -6.12
C PHE A 245 16.81 -15.90 -6.39
N LEU A 246 15.49 -15.70 -6.40
CA LEU A 246 14.50 -16.78 -6.32
C LEU A 246 13.40 -16.67 -7.38
N ILE A 247 13.70 -16.10 -8.55
CA ILE A 247 12.75 -15.88 -9.66
C ILE A 247 12.00 -17.18 -10.04
N ALA A 248 12.68 -18.33 -9.94
CA ALA A 248 12.16 -19.65 -10.31
C ALA A 248 11.42 -20.40 -9.17
N ASN A 249 11.33 -19.83 -7.96
CA ASN A 249 10.72 -20.52 -6.84
C ASN A 249 9.17 -20.49 -6.94
N PRO A 250 8.49 -21.66 -7.05
CA PRO A 250 7.05 -21.75 -7.30
C PRO A 250 6.17 -21.37 -6.10
N VAL A 251 6.75 -21.23 -4.90
CA VAL A 251 6.00 -20.89 -3.68
C VAL A 251 5.91 -19.38 -3.46
N LEU A 252 6.84 -18.61 -4.02
CA LEU A 252 6.89 -17.15 -3.86
C LEU A 252 5.74 -16.35 -4.53
N PRO A 253 4.94 -16.87 -5.49
CA PRO A 253 3.70 -16.22 -5.91
C PRO A 253 2.69 -15.98 -4.77
N VAL A 254 2.78 -16.71 -3.65
CA VAL A 254 1.90 -16.53 -2.47
C VAL A 254 1.97 -15.11 -1.90
N ILE A 255 3.09 -14.40 -2.11
CA ILE A 255 3.31 -13.01 -1.68
C ILE A 255 2.10 -12.15 -2.04
N GLY A 256 1.54 -12.34 -3.23
CA GLY A 256 0.41 -11.55 -3.66
C GLY A 256 -0.87 -11.74 -2.83
N THR A 257 -1.10 -12.95 -2.34
CA THR A 257 -2.24 -13.20 -1.44
C THR A 257 -2.07 -12.48 -0.10
N PHE A 258 -0.84 -12.39 0.42
CA PHE A 258 -0.55 -11.62 1.64
C PHE A 258 -0.74 -10.13 1.43
N VAL A 259 -0.38 -9.60 0.27
CA VAL A 259 -0.63 -8.19 -0.06
C VAL A 259 -2.13 -7.88 -0.11
N ALA A 260 -2.93 -8.73 -0.78
CA ALA A 260 -4.38 -8.55 -0.85
C ALA A 260 -5.05 -8.64 0.53
N ALA A 261 -4.64 -9.60 1.35
CA ALA A 261 -5.07 -9.72 2.74
C ALA A 261 -4.66 -8.48 3.57
N GLY A 262 -3.42 -8.01 3.36
CA GLY A 262 -2.86 -6.82 3.99
C GLY A 262 -3.69 -5.57 3.74
N PHE A 263 -3.97 -5.27 2.47
CA PHE A 263 -4.83 -4.14 2.09
C PHE A 263 -6.24 -4.27 2.64
N SER A 264 -6.82 -5.46 2.60
CA SER A 264 -8.17 -5.69 3.12
C SER A 264 -8.25 -5.37 4.61
N LEU A 265 -7.28 -5.85 5.40
CA LEU A 265 -7.22 -5.58 6.83
C LEU A 265 -6.95 -4.11 7.17
N ILE A 266 -6.09 -3.44 6.38
CA ILE A 266 -5.84 -1.99 6.51
C ILE A 266 -7.14 -1.22 6.27
N VAL A 267 -7.84 -1.49 5.17
CA VAL A 267 -9.09 -0.77 4.83
C VAL A 267 -10.18 -1.03 5.87
N ILE A 268 -10.40 -2.30 6.25
CA ILE A 268 -11.38 -2.65 7.31
C ILE A 268 -11.05 -1.89 8.60
N GLY A 269 -9.77 -1.86 8.99
CA GLY A 269 -9.32 -1.19 10.20
C GLY A 269 -9.52 0.32 10.14
N LEU A 270 -9.10 0.97 9.05
CA LEU A 270 -9.22 2.42 8.88
C LEU A 270 -10.69 2.88 8.84
N VAL A 271 -11.55 2.17 8.10
CA VAL A 271 -12.98 2.47 8.01
C VAL A 271 -13.69 2.23 9.35
N SER A 272 -13.27 1.22 10.12
CA SER A 272 -13.82 0.97 11.47
C SER A 272 -13.43 2.06 12.47
N ASN A 273 -12.24 2.66 12.31
CA ASN A 273 -11.68 3.66 13.24
C ASN A 273 -12.07 5.09 12.89
N SER A 274 -12.46 5.39 11.65
CA SER A 274 -12.85 6.72 11.20
C SER A 274 -14.22 7.18 11.73
N THR A 275 -14.87 6.38 12.59
CA THR A 275 -16.13 6.73 13.24
C THR A 275 -15.84 7.15 14.69
N PRO A 276 -16.10 8.40 15.12
CA PRO A 276 -15.84 8.82 16.49
C PRO A 276 -16.58 7.93 17.50
N ALA A 277 -15.93 7.61 18.62
CA ALA A 277 -16.61 7.02 19.76
C ALA A 277 -17.54 8.10 20.35
N THR A 278 -18.85 7.82 20.41
CA THR A 278 -19.78 8.58 21.24
C THR A 278 -19.22 8.67 22.65
N THR A 279 -18.86 9.87 23.09
CA THR A 279 -18.69 10.19 24.50
C THR A 279 -20.04 9.96 25.16
N ALA A 280 -20.13 8.90 25.96
CA ALA A 280 -21.27 8.61 26.82
C ALA A 280 -21.29 9.55 28.02
#